data_AF-A0A7L3K5D0-F1
#
_entry.id   AF-A0A7L3K5D0-F1
#
_cell.length_a   1.000
_cell.length_b   1.000
_cell.length_c   1.000
_cell.angle_alpha   90.00
_cell.angle_beta   90.00
_cell.angle_gamma   90.00
#
_symmetry.space_group_name_H-M   'P 1'
#
loop_
_entity.id
_entity.type
_entity.pdbx_description
1 polymer ?
#
loop_
_entity_poly.entity_id
_entity_poly.type
_entity_poly.pdbx_seq_one_letter_code
_entity_poly.pdbx_strand_id
1 'polypeptide(L)'
;EQVPVVAIMTTGGGTRALTAMYAHLLSMQEMNVLDCVSYITGLSGTTWSDCELYYLNHQEKAFFFCRGFFLFLVSDTGVRKRCFTGQSGRDLLFHHEAFPVMSSLCHPIVLSYCHFSKQEDCHKLTDQQQALNQGQNPLPIYLSLNVKDKISDQDFREWVEFTPYEVGFPKYGAYIRAEDFGSEFFMGRLMKKIPESRICFLEGIWSSVFSLNLMDAWYISVNSEDFWHKWTRDK
;
A
#
# COMPACT_ATOMS: atom_id res chain seq x y z
N GLU A 1 -9.77 -7.23 -35.67
CA GLU A 1 -8.72 -6.31 -35.18
C GLU A 1 -8.45 -6.60 -33.72
N GLN A 2 -7.18 -6.54 -33.28
CA GLN A 2 -6.80 -6.70 -31.87
C GLN A 2 -6.63 -5.30 -31.27
N VAL A 3 -7.41 -4.99 -30.24
CA VAL A 3 -7.19 -3.80 -29.40
C VAL A 3 -5.86 -3.99 -28.66
N PRO A 4 -4.92 -3.02 -28.71
CA PRO A 4 -3.65 -3.15 -28.02
C PRO A 4 -3.85 -3.12 -26.51
N VAL A 5 -3.09 -3.96 -25.80
CA VAL A 5 -3.05 -3.94 -24.33
C VAL A 5 -2.04 -2.89 -23.89
N VAL A 6 -2.52 -1.88 -23.15
CA VAL A 6 -1.69 -0.79 -22.63
C VAL A 6 -1.62 -0.89 -21.11
N ALA A 7 -0.42 -0.76 -20.55
CA ALA A 7 -0.21 -0.80 -19.11
C ALA A 7 0.52 0.47 -18.64
N ILE A 8 0.04 1.05 -17.54
CA ILE A 8 0.77 2.09 -16.79
C ILE A 8 1.63 1.39 -15.75
N MET A 9 2.95 1.64 -15.80
CA MET A 9 3.88 1.16 -14.78
C MET A 9 4.32 2.31 -13.89
N THR A 10 4.10 2.17 -12.58
CA THR A 10 4.52 3.17 -11.58
C THR A 10 5.63 2.64 -10.69
N THR A 11 6.40 3.54 -10.08
CA THR A 11 7.51 3.22 -9.17
C THR A 11 7.28 3.78 -7.79
N GLY A 12 7.87 3.15 -6.78
CA GLY A 12 7.85 3.64 -5.41
C GLY A 12 8.57 4.97 -5.20
N GLY A 13 8.23 5.64 -4.10
CA GLY A 13 8.86 6.91 -3.70
C GLY A 13 8.06 7.71 -2.67
N GLY A 14 7.26 7.05 -1.85
CA GLY A 14 6.41 7.70 -0.83
C GLY A 14 5.49 8.76 -1.41
N THR A 15 5.34 9.86 -0.67
CA THR A 15 4.48 11.00 -1.01
C THR A 15 4.85 11.67 -2.33
N ARG A 16 6.13 11.63 -2.73
CA ARG A 16 6.58 12.14 -4.04
C ARG A 16 5.96 11.33 -5.18
N ALA A 17 6.04 10.01 -5.08
CA ALA A 17 5.49 9.12 -6.10
C ALA A 17 3.96 9.18 -6.14
N LEU A 18 3.32 9.23 -4.97
CA LEU A 18 1.89 9.50 -4.83
C LEU A 18 1.46 10.77 -5.58
N THR A 19 2.13 11.90 -5.30
CA THR A 19 1.74 13.20 -5.88
C THR A 19 1.96 13.22 -7.40
N ALA A 20 3.08 12.65 -7.85
CA ALA A 20 3.39 12.54 -9.28
C ALA A 20 2.38 11.65 -10.01
N MET A 21 1.97 10.53 -9.41
CA MET A 21 0.99 9.62 -9.99
C MET A 21 -0.36 10.29 -10.20
N TYR A 22 -0.86 11.03 -9.21
CA TYR A 22 -2.07 11.83 -9.35
C TYR A 22 -1.99 12.84 -10.51
N ALA A 23 -0.87 13.55 -10.63
CA ALA A 23 -0.65 14.48 -11.74
C ALA A 23 -0.62 13.80 -13.11
N HIS A 24 0.03 12.62 -13.20
CA HIS A 24 0.09 11.85 -14.44
C HIS A 24 -1.29 11.30 -14.85
N LEU A 25 -2.04 10.72 -13.91
CA LEU A 25 -3.39 10.23 -14.18
C LEU A 25 -4.33 11.36 -14.61
N LEU A 26 -4.25 12.52 -13.96
CA LEU A 26 -5.02 13.70 -14.35
C LEU A 26 -4.67 14.16 -15.77
N SER A 27 -3.38 14.25 -16.11
CA SER A 27 -2.94 14.63 -17.46
C SER A 27 -3.41 13.62 -18.52
N MET A 28 -3.36 12.32 -18.22
CA MET A 28 -3.85 11.27 -19.12
C MET A 28 -5.36 11.32 -19.31
N GLN A 29 -6.10 11.69 -18.26
CA GLN A 29 -7.54 11.92 -18.33
C GLN A 29 -7.86 13.14 -19.19
N GLU A 30 -7.15 14.26 -19.02
CA GLU A 30 -7.33 15.48 -19.84
C GLU A 30 -7.02 15.24 -21.32
N MET A 31 -6.06 14.35 -21.61
CA MET A 31 -5.72 13.92 -22.97
C MET A 31 -6.67 12.85 -23.54
N ASN A 32 -7.66 12.36 -22.76
CA ASN A 32 -8.55 11.25 -23.11
C ASN A 32 -7.82 9.96 -23.53
N VAL A 33 -6.65 9.70 -22.94
CA VAL A 33 -5.87 8.48 -23.20
C VAL A 33 -5.96 7.47 -22.05
N LEU A 34 -6.52 7.88 -20.90
CA LEU A 34 -6.67 7.00 -19.74
C LEU A 34 -7.61 5.82 -20.02
N ASP A 35 -8.65 6.02 -20.83
CA ASP A 35 -9.60 4.96 -21.24
C ASP A 35 -8.97 3.90 -22.15
N CYS A 36 -7.78 4.16 -22.69
CA CYS A 36 -7.03 3.17 -23.48
C CYS A 36 -6.21 2.21 -22.60
N VAL A 37 -6.13 2.44 -21.28
CA VAL A 37 -5.27 1.69 -20.37
C VAL A 37 -6.01 0.45 -19.87
N SER A 38 -5.35 -0.71 -19.99
CA SER A 38 -5.87 -2.00 -19.52
C SER A 38 -5.40 -2.34 -18.10
N TYR A 39 -4.17 -1.98 -17.75
CA TYR A 39 -3.55 -2.31 -16.47
C TYR A 39 -2.85 -1.10 -15.85
N ILE A 40 -2.88 -1.00 -14.52
CA ILE A 40 -2.04 -0.06 -13.77
C ILE A 40 -1.30 -0.82 -12.67
N THR A 41 0.01 -0.63 -12.58
CA THR A 41 0.82 -1.30 -11.55
C THR A 41 1.26 -0.32 -10.48
N GLY A 42 1.04 -0.67 -9.21
CA GLY A 42 1.40 0.11 -8.03
C GLY A 42 2.54 -0.53 -7.22
N LEU A 43 3.50 0.29 -6.76
CA LEU A 43 4.58 -0.14 -5.87
C LEU A 43 4.85 0.94 -4.81
N SER A 44 4.87 0.56 -3.53
CA SER A 44 5.13 1.49 -2.42
C SER A 44 4.21 2.72 -2.48
N GLY A 45 4.75 3.95 -2.46
CA GLY A 45 3.94 5.17 -2.36
C GLY A 45 2.83 5.34 -3.42
N THR A 46 2.94 4.70 -4.59
CA THR A 46 1.89 4.77 -5.62
C THR A 46 0.70 3.88 -5.31
N THR A 47 0.87 2.84 -4.47
CA THR A 47 -0.25 2.00 -4.05
C THR A 47 -1.26 2.80 -3.24
N TRP A 48 -0.82 3.79 -2.47
CA TRP A 48 -1.70 4.67 -1.69
C TRP A 48 -2.64 5.47 -2.59
N SER A 49 -2.13 6.02 -3.71
CA SER A 49 -2.94 6.71 -4.71
C SER A 49 -3.96 5.77 -5.35
N ASP A 50 -3.52 4.58 -5.75
CA ASP A 50 -4.39 3.58 -6.36
C ASP A 50 -5.49 3.15 -5.38
N CYS A 51 -5.14 2.75 -4.15
CA CYS A 51 -6.12 2.33 -3.15
C CYS A 51 -7.27 3.33 -2.98
N GLU A 52 -6.92 4.62 -2.85
CA GLU A 52 -7.88 5.70 -2.70
C GLU A 52 -8.73 5.91 -3.96
N LEU A 53 -8.11 5.91 -5.15
CA LEU A 53 -8.80 6.12 -6.42
C LEU A 53 -9.79 4.99 -6.76
N TYR A 54 -9.39 3.74 -6.50
CA TYR A 54 -10.23 2.58 -6.73
C TYR A 54 -11.35 2.46 -5.70
N TYR A 55 -11.14 2.98 -4.49
CA TYR A 55 -12.22 3.10 -3.51
C TYR A 55 -13.26 4.16 -3.93
N LEU A 56 -12.81 5.33 -4.37
CA LEU A 56 -13.69 6.43 -4.75
C LEU A 56 -14.39 6.26 -6.11
N ASN A 57 -14.20 5.13 -6.80
CA ASN A 57 -14.64 4.88 -8.17
C ASN A 57 -14.17 6.00 -9.13
N HIS A 58 -12.86 6.04 -9.40
CA HIS A 58 -12.07 6.78 -10.42
C HIS A 58 -12.72 7.91 -11.26
N GLN A 59 -13.95 7.75 -11.78
CA GLN A 59 -14.56 8.62 -12.78
C GLN A 59 -15.04 10.00 -12.28
N GLU A 60 -15.25 10.24 -10.98
CA GLU A 60 -15.79 11.53 -10.53
C GLU A 60 -14.84 12.42 -9.71
N LYS A 61 -13.69 11.94 -9.20
CA LYS A 61 -13.01 12.63 -8.08
C LYS A 61 -11.48 12.74 -8.12
N ALA A 62 -10.77 12.23 -9.14
CA ALA A 62 -9.33 12.47 -9.28
C ALA A 62 -8.99 13.98 -9.27
N PHE A 63 -9.82 14.80 -9.93
CA PHE A 63 -9.71 16.25 -9.97
C PHE A 63 -9.92 16.92 -8.59
N PHE A 64 -10.89 16.46 -7.81
CA PHE A 64 -11.15 16.99 -6.46
C PHE A 64 -10.06 16.57 -5.46
N PHE A 65 -9.49 15.38 -5.62
CA PHE A 65 -8.45 14.87 -4.74
C PHE A 65 -7.10 15.56 -4.96
N CYS A 66 -6.64 15.76 -6.20
CA CYS A 66 -5.43 16.55 -6.50
C CYS A 66 -5.47 17.93 -5.83
N ARG A 67 -6.65 18.57 -5.85
CA ARG A 67 -6.88 19.87 -5.22
C ARG A 67 -6.90 19.78 -3.69
N GLY A 68 -7.52 18.76 -3.11
CA GLY A 68 -7.62 18.56 -1.66
C GLY A 68 -6.31 18.14 -1.00
N PHE A 69 -5.57 17.20 -1.61
CA PHE A 69 -4.29 16.69 -1.11
C PHE A 69 -3.18 17.74 -1.19
N PHE A 70 -3.12 18.54 -2.27
CA PHE A 70 -2.19 19.67 -2.35
C PHE A 70 -2.51 20.73 -1.28
N LEU A 71 -3.80 21.02 -1.04
CA LEU A 71 -4.21 21.95 0.01
C LEU A 71 -3.86 21.42 1.41
N PHE A 72 -3.98 20.11 1.64
CA PHE A 72 -3.62 19.45 2.90
C PHE A 72 -2.10 19.43 3.14
N LEU A 73 -1.30 19.06 2.13
CA LEU A 73 0.17 19.12 2.20
C LEU A 73 0.69 20.53 2.51
N VAL A 74 0.02 21.55 1.98
CA VAL A 74 0.37 22.96 2.21
C VAL A 74 -0.15 23.48 3.56
N SER A 75 -1.22 22.89 4.11
CA SER A 75 -1.84 23.36 5.36
C SER A 75 -1.40 22.62 6.62
N ASP A 76 -0.97 21.36 6.53
CA ASP A 76 -0.64 20.55 7.70
C ASP A 76 0.87 20.52 8.00
N THR A 77 1.34 21.59 8.65
CA THR A 77 2.63 21.63 9.36
C THR A 77 2.56 20.95 10.74
N GLY A 78 1.45 20.27 11.09
CA GLY A 78 1.19 19.80 12.44
C GLY A 78 0.82 18.32 12.51
N VAL A 79 1.80 17.45 12.77
CA VAL A 79 1.56 16.10 13.30
C VAL A 79 0.66 16.22 14.54
N ARG A 80 -0.64 15.98 14.38
CA ARG A 80 -1.62 16.22 15.45
C ARG A 80 -1.57 15.05 16.42
N LYS A 81 -1.14 15.34 17.66
CA LYS A 81 -1.05 14.42 18.81
C LYS A 81 -2.39 13.71 19.09
N ARG A 82 -2.60 12.55 18.47
CA ARG A 82 -3.61 11.57 18.88
C ARG A 82 -3.07 10.15 18.77
N CYS A 83 -1.79 9.97 19.08
CA CYS A 83 -1.20 8.66 19.26
C CYS A 83 -1.73 8.04 20.56
N PHE A 84 -2.22 6.80 20.49
CA PHE A 84 -2.61 5.91 21.60
C PHE A 84 -4.01 6.12 22.21
N THR A 85 -5.03 5.59 21.52
CA THR A 85 -6.29 5.15 22.16
C THR A 85 -6.45 3.63 22.00
N GLY A 86 -6.89 2.94 23.07
CA GLY A 86 -6.78 1.49 23.29
C GLY A 86 -7.52 0.52 22.36
N GLN A 87 -8.08 0.97 21.23
CA GLN A 87 -8.59 0.09 20.17
C GLN A 87 -7.46 -0.40 19.25
N SER A 88 -6.44 0.42 18.97
CA SER A 88 -5.31 0.04 18.09
C SER A 88 -4.52 -1.17 18.62
N GLY A 89 -4.48 -1.35 19.94
CA GLY A 89 -3.78 -2.49 20.57
C GLY A 89 -4.46 -3.84 20.34
N ARG A 90 -5.79 -3.89 20.16
CA ARG A 90 -6.49 -5.16 19.90
C ARG A 90 -6.30 -5.61 18.46
N ASP A 91 -6.43 -4.69 17.50
CA ASP A 91 -6.18 -4.96 16.08
C ASP A 91 -4.70 -5.36 15.85
N LEU A 92 -3.76 -4.74 16.57
CA LEU A 92 -2.34 -5.16 16.58
C LEU A 92 -2.15 -6.59 17.10
N LEU A 93 -2.85 -6.98 18.17
CA LEU A 93 -2.76 -8.34 18.70
C LEU A 93 -3.33 -9.38 17.73
N PHE A 94 -4.49 -9.11 17.12
CA PHE A 94 -5.08 -9.99 16.11
C PHE A 94 -4.17 -10.18 14.91
N HIS A 95 -3.52 -9.11 14.44
CA HIS A 95 -2.59 -9.20 13.31
C HIS A 95 -1.18 -9.67 13.71
N HIS A 96 -0.75 -9.55 14.97
CA HIS A 96 0.48 -10.17 15.47
C HIS A 96 0.36 -11.71 15.49
N GLU A 97 -0.85 -12.26 15.69
CA GLU A 97 -1.09 -13.70 15.54
C GLU A 97 -1.04 -14.16 14.07
N ALA A 98 -1.39 -13.30 13.10
CA ALA A 98 -1.36 -13.62 11.67
C ALA A 98 -0.03 -13.28 10.96
N PHE A 99 0.67 -12.23 11.43
CA PHE A 99 1.93 -11.72 10.88
C PHE A 99 2.87 -11.33 12.06
N PRO A 100 3.89 -12.14 12.40
CA PRO A 100 4.67 -11.98 13.63
C PRO A 100 5.69 -10.81 13.64
N VAL A 101 5.71 -9.94 12.63
CA VAL A 101 6.71 -8.87 12.51
C VAL A 101 6.14 -7.55 13.05
N MET A 102 6.52 -7.20 14.28
CA MET A 102 6.00 -6.06 15.04
C MET A 102 6.38 -4.68 14.45
N SER A 103 7.51 -4.56 13.73
CA SER A 103 7.95 -3.29 13.10
C SER A 103 7.15 -2.93 11.84
N SER A 104 6.72 -3.93 11.06
CA SER A 104 5.90 -3.74 9.85
C SER A 104 4.43 -3.46 10.15
N LEU A 105 3.98 -3.58 11.40
CA LEU A 105 2.61 -3.30 11.83
C LEU A 105 2.42 -1.86 12.31
N CYS A 106 3.46 -1.22 12.86
CA CYS A 106 3.41 0.18 13.30
C CYS A 106 3.28 1.15 12.12
N HIS A 107 3.93 0.84 10.99
CA HIS A 107 3.90 1.69 9.79
C HIS A 107 2.52 1.80 9.11
N PRO A 108 1.77 0.71 8.84
CA PRO A 108 0.42 0.79 8.28
C PRO A 108 -0.56 1.53 9.18
N ILE A 109 -0.40 1.46 10.49
CA ILE A 109 -1.22 2.20 11.45
C ILE A 109 -0.89 3.69 11.37
N VAL A 110 0.39 4.07 11.37
CA VAL A 110 0.81 5.47 11.21
C VAL A 110 0.38 6.01 9.84
N LEU A 111 0.48 5.23 8.76
CA LEU A 111 -0.06 5.60 7.45
C LEU A 111 -1.58 5.78 7.49
N SER A 112 -2.33 4.79 7.97
CA SER A 112 -3.79 4.87 8.08
C SER A 112 -4.24 6.10 8.90
N TYR A 113 -3.50 6.48 9.95
CA TYR A 113 -3.78 7.68 10.74
C TYR A 113 -3.25 8.99 10.12
N CYS A 114 -2.17 8.96 9.35
CA CYS A 114 -1.57 10.15 8.72
C CYS A 114 -2.17 10.45 7.33
N HIS A 115 -2.78 9.46 6.66
CA HIS A 115 -3.04 9.50 5.23
C HIS A 115 -4.52 9.52 4.84
N PHE A 116 -5.36 10.25 5.60
CA PHE A 116 -6.70 10.68 5.15
C PHE A 116 -7.89 9.71 5.36
N SER A 117 -8.35 9.57 6.60
CA SER A 117 -9.78 9.72 6.85
C SER A 117 -10.06 10.01 8.33
N LYS A 118 -11.12 10.78 8.58
CA LYS A 118 -11.66 11.04 9.93
C LYS A 118 -12.49 9.85 10.46
N GLN A 119 -12.50 8.73 9.76
CA GLN A 119 -13.42 7.62 9.96
C GLN A 119 -12.62 6.31 9.99
N GLU A 120 -13.08 5.32 10.74
CA GLU A 120 -12.43 4.01 10.80
C GLU A 120 -12.58 3.33 9.42
N ASP A 121 -11.62 3.53 8.51
CA ASP A 121 -11.68 2.96 7.16
C ASP A 121 -11.69 1.44 7.23
N CYS A 122 -12.82 0.86 6.81
CA CYS A 122 -13.07 -0.58 6.81
C CYS A 122 -12.85 -1.21 5.43
N HIS A 123 -12.21 -0.50 4.51
CA HIS A 123 -12.06 -0.91 3.11
C HIS A 123 -11.11 -2.09 2.94
N LYS A 124 -11.41 -2.91 1.93
CA LYS A 124 -10.73 -4.16 1.60
C LYS A 124 -10.23 -4.15 0.16
N LEU A 125 -9.32 -5.06 -0.17
CA LEU A 125 -8.82 -5.20 -1.55
C LEU A 125 -9.94 -5.69 -2.48
N THR A 126 -10.80 -6.59 -1.98
CA THR A 126 -11.95 -7.08 -2.76
C THR A 126 -13.00 -6.01 -3.06
N ASP A 127 -13.11 -4.94 -2.25
CA ASP A 127 -14.07 -3.86 -2.51
C ASP A 127 -13.76 -3.14 -3.84
N GLN A 128 -12.49 -3.13 -4.27
CA GLN A 128 -12.07 -2.55 -5.55
C GLN A 128 -12.66 -3.26 -6.78
N GLN A 129 -13.18 -4.49 -6.63
CA GLN A 129 -13.89 -5.17 -7.72
C GLN A 129 -15.11 -4.36 -8.20
N GLN A 130 -15.71 -3.53 -7.35
CA GLN A 130 -16.81 -2.65 -7.73
C GLN A 130 -16.38 -1.62 -8.79
N ALA A 131 -15.13 -1.16 -8.71
CA ALA A 131 -14.54 -0.23 -9.67
C ALA A 131 -14.14 -0.90 -11.00
N LEU A 132 -14.29 -2.22 -11.12
CA LEU A 132 -13.88 -3.00 -12.29
C LEU A 132 -15.03 -3.77 -12.96
N ASN A 133 -16.21 -3.79 -12.35
CA ASN A 133 -17.33 -4.64 -12.74
C ASN A 133 -17.82 -4.47 -14.18
N GLN A 134 -17.56 -3.32 -14.81
CA GLN A 134 -17.94 -2.99 -16.18
C GLN A 134 -16.72 -2.73 -17.08
N GLY A 135 -15.50 -2.97 -16.59
CA GLY A 135 -14.26 -2.58 -17.28
C GLY A 135 -14.11 -1.07 -17.42
N GLN A 136 -14.71 -0.31 -16.50
CA GLN A 136 -14.71 1.16 -16.48
C GLN A 136 -13.37 1.76 -16.05
N ASN A 137 -12.51 0.97 -15.42
CA ASN A 137 -11.18 1.35 -14.94
C ASN A 137 -10.16 0.27 -15.33
N PRO A 138 -8.87 0.63 -15.47
CA PRO A 138 -7.81 -0.35 -15.65
C PRO A 138 -7.74 -1.31 -14.46
N LEU A 139 -7.17 -2.50 -14.63
CA LEU A 139 -6.97 -3.43 -13.52
C LEU A 139 -5.76 -2.99 -12.67
N PRO A 140 -5.91 -2.76 -11.34
CA PRO A 140 -4.80 -2.46 -10.47
C PRO A 140 -4.04 -3.74 -10.10
N ILE A 141 -2.72 -3.68 -10.21
CA ILE A 141 -1.79 -4.75 -9.84
C ILE A 141 -0.79 -4.18 -8.85
N TYR A 142 -0.85 -4.65 -7.60
CA TYR A 142 0.10 -4.26 -6.57
C TYR A 142 1.18 -5.32 -6.41
N LEU A 143 2.41 -4.88 -6.12
CA LEU A 143 3.56 -5.76 -6.02
C LEU A 143 4.18 -5.71 -4.62
N SER A 144 4.57 -6.89 -4.12
CA SER A 144 5.45 -7.02 -2.96
C SER A 144 6.54 -8.07 -3.21
N LEU A 145 7.54 -8.09 -2.34
CA LEU A 145 8.61 -9.09 -2.35
C LEU A 145 8.48 -9.99 -1.12
N ASN A 146 8.41 -11.29 -1.36
CA ASN A 146 8.60 -12.30 -0.35
C ASN A 146 10.10 -12.57 -0.19
N VAL A 147 10.58 -12.48 1.04
CA VAL A 147 11.97 -12.72 1.45
C VAL A 147 12.01 -13.83 2.50
N LYS A 148 13.15 -14.50 2.63
CA LYS A 148 13.35 -15.55 3.64
C LYS A 148 14.31 -15.03 4.71
N ASP A 149 13.87 -15.01 5.97
CA ASP A 149 14.61 -14.44 7.12
C ASP A 149 16.06 -14.93 7.30
N LYS A 150 16.42 -16.10 6.77
CA LYS A 150 17.73 -16.75 6.96
C LYS A 150 18.61 -16.77 5.70
N ILE A 151 18.18 -16.16 4.61
CA ILE A 151 18.92 -16.08 3.34
C ILE A 151 19.14 -14.60 3.04
N SER A 152 20.30 -14.24 2.50
CA SER A 152 20.54 -12.83 2.13
C SER A 152 19.47 -12.36 1.14
N ASP A 153 18.99 -11.13 1.29
CA ASP A 153 18.00 -10.52 0.39
C ASP A 153 18.49 -10.47 -1.07
N GLN A 154 19.79 -10.64 -1.30
CA GLN A 154 20.36 -10.67 -2.65
C GLN A 154 20.16 -12.01 -3.34
N ASP A 155 20.09 -13.11 -2.57
CA ASP A 155 20.07 -14.48 -3.08
C ASP A 155 18.66 -15.05 -3.26
N PHE A 156 17.67 -14.55 -2.51
CA PHE A 156 16.30 -15.05 -2.59
C PHE A 156 15.26 -13.93 -2.51
N ARG A 157 14.59 -13.67 -3.64
CA ARG A 157 13.47 -12.74 -3.76
C ARG A 157 12.40 -13.32 -4.67
N GLU A 158 11.15 -13.25 -4.22
CA GLU A 158 10.01 -13.73 -5.00
C GLU A 158 8.94 -12.67 -5.06
N TRP A 159 8.52 -12.32 -6.27
CA TRP A 159 7.42 -11.39 -6.47
C TRP A 159 6.12 -12.03 -6.02
N VAL A 160 5.34 -11.23 -5.29
CA VAL A 160 3.95 -11.52 -4.95
C VAL A 160 3.11 -10.46 -5.64
N GLU A 161 2.18 -10.91 -6.47
CA GLU A 161 1.20 -10.06 -7.14
C GLU A 161 -0.08 -10.02 -6.35
N PHE A 162 -0.67 -8.84 -6.23
CA PHE A 162 -1.96 -8.62 -5.61
C PHE A 162 -2.87 -7.91 -6.60
N THR A 163 -4.05 -8.48 -6.81
CA THR A 163 -5.14 -7.87 -7.57
C THR A 163 -6.42 -7.95 -6.74
N PRO A 164 -7.47 -7.19 -7.09
CA PRO A 164 -8.77 -7.32 -6.42
C PRO A 164 -9.36 -8.73 -6.47
N TYR A 165 -8.91 -9.58 -7.41
CA TYR A 165 -9.42 -10.93 -7.61
C TYR A 165 -8.56 -11.99 -6.92
N GLU A 166 -7.25 -11.91 -7.10
CA GLU A 166 -6.30 -12.93 -6.67
C GLU A 166 -4.97 -12.37 -6.20
N VAL A 167 -4.33 -13.13 -5.31
CA VAL A 167 -3.01 -12.85 -4.76
C VAL A 167 -2.16 -14.10 -4.91
N GLY A 168 -0.92 -13.97 -5.38
CA GLY A 168 -0.11 -15.16 -5.63
C GLY A 168 1.31 -14.91 -6.08
N PHE A 169 1.97 -16.03 -6.38
CA PHE A 169 3.35 -16.07 -6.82
C PHE A 169 3.40 -16.42 -8.32
N PRO A 170 3.78 -15.48 -9.19
CA PRO A 170 3.88 -15.74 -10.63
C PRO A 170 4.88 -16.85 -10.94
N LYS A 171 6.00 -16.87 -10.17
CA LYS A 171 7.06 -17.88 -10.28
C LYS A 171 6.54 -19.32 -10.14
N TYR A 172 5.49 -19.52 -9.35
CA TYR A 172 4.91 -20.83 -9.08
C TYR A 172 3.58 -21.06 -9.78
N GLY A 173 3.03 -20.06 -10.46
CA GLY A 173 1.67 -20.10 -11.01
C GLY A 173 0.61 -20.41 -9.94
N ALA A 174 0.88 -20.03 -8.69
CA ALA A 174 0.06 -20.38 -7.54
C ALA A 174 -0.62 -19.13 -6.98
N TYR A 175 -1.94 -19.09 -7.09
CA TYR A 175 -2.77 -17.95 -6.71
C TYR A 175 -3.90 -18.41 -5.79
N ILE A 176 -4.28 -17.52 -4.87
CA ILE A 176 -5.45 -17.65 -3.99
C ILE A 176 -6.37 -16.45 -4.21
N ARG A 177 -7.65 -16.55 -3.80
CA ARG A 177 -8.53 -15.38 -3.83
C ARG A 177 -8.00 -14.29 -2.90
N ALA A 178 -8.18 -13.03 -3.28
CA ALA A 178 -7.73 -11.89 -2.49
C ALA A 178 -8.27 -11.91 -1.05
N GLU A 179 -9.54 -12.28 -0.86
CA GLU A 179 -10.18 -12.38 0.46
C GLU A 179 -9.58 -13.45 1.39
N ASP A 180 -8.91 -14.46 0.84
CA ASP A 180 -8.32 -15.54 1.62
C ASP A 180 -6.85 -15.24 1.98
N PHE A 181 -6.29 -14.11 1.53
CA PHE A 181 -4.94 -13.69 1.89
C PHE A 181 -4.81 -13.51 3.42
N GLY A 182 -3.79 -14.17 3.99
CA GLY A 182 -3.58 -14.25 5.44
C GLY A 182 -4.22 -15.47 6.11
N SER A 183 -5.08 -16.23 5.41
CA SER A 183 -5.64 -17.48 5.93
C SER A 183 -4.61 -18.62 5.97
N GLU A 184 -4.88 -19.66 6.77
CA GLU A 184 -3.99 -20.83 6.87
C GLU A 184 -4.35 -21.88 5.80
N PHE A 185 -3.34 -22.34 5.05
CA PHE A 185 -3.49 -23.33 3.99
C PHE A 185 -2.59 -24.54 4.23
N PHE A 186 -3.07 -25.72 3.83
CA PHE A 186 -2.27 -26.95 3.83
C PHE A 186 -2.54 -27.74 2.55
N MET A 187 -1.48 -28.08 1.81
CA MET A 187 -1.56 -28.80 0.53
C MET A 187 -2.56 -28.18 -0.46
N GLY A 188 -2.61 -26.84 -0.54
CA GLY A 188 -3.53 -26.11 -1.42
C GLY A 188 -4.98 -26.06 -0.95
N ARG A 189 -5.29 -26.52 0.27
CA ARG A 189 -6.63 -26.46 0.86
C ARG A 189 -6.67 -25.44 1.98
N LEU A 190 -7.74 -24.67 2.04
CA LEU A 190 -8.01 -23.70 3.11
C LEU A 190 -8.32 -24.46 4.40
N MET A 191 -7.48 -24.31 5.42
CA MET A 191 -7.62 -24.98 6.71
C MET A 191 -8.38 -24.12 7.71
N LYS A 192 -8.04 -22.83 7.76
CA LYS A 192 -8.67 -21.86 8.66
C LYS A 192 -8.79 -20.53 7.93
N LYS A 193 -10.03 -20.10 7.72
CA LYS A 193 -10.33 -18.80 7.11
C LYS A 193 -10.10 -17.70 8.15
N ILE A 194 -9.21 -16.76 7.82
CA ILE A 194 -9.05 -15.50 8.54
C ILE A 194 -9.81 -14.43 7.74
N PRO A 195 -10.58 -13.54 8.41
CA PRO A 195 -11.27 -12.47 7.70
C PRO A 195 -10.26 -11.58 6.96
N GLU A 196 -10.64 -11.17 5.74
CA GLU A 196 -9.82 -10.29 4.92
C GLU A 196 -9.36 -9.06 5.69
N SER A 197 -8.06 -8.78 5.60
CA SER A 197 -7.44 -7.64 6.26
C SER A 197 -7.90 -6.34 5.60
N ARG A 198 -7.94 -5.25 6.40
CA ARG A 198 -8.18 -3.91 5.85
C ARG A 198 -7.06 -3.55 4.87
N ILE A 199 -7.40 -2.77 3.85
CA ILE A 199 -6.49 -2.36 2.77
C ILE A 199 -5.25 -1.64 3.30
N CYS A 200 -5.38 -0.88 4.40
CA CYS A 200 -4.26 -0.20 5.03
C CYS A 200 -3.15 -1.16 5.52
N PHE A 201 -3.48 -2.40 5.89
CA PHE A 201 -2.46 -3.40 6.21
C PHE A 201 -1.67 -3.81 4.96
N LEU A 202 -2.35 -3.96 3.82
CA LEU A 202 -1.70 -4.25 2.55
C LEU A 202 -0.86 -3.08 2.07
N GLU A 203 -1.32 -1.84 2.25
CA GLU A 203 -0.52 -0.65 2.02
C GLU A 203 0.75 -0.65 2.87
N GLY A 204 0.68 -1.09 4.13
CA GLY A 204 1.86 -1.27 4.97
C GLY A 204 2.85 -2.30 4.43
N ILE A 205 2.35 -3.41 3.87
CA ILE A 205 3.17 -4.44 3.23
C ILE A 205 3.86 -3.87 1.98
N TRP A 206 3.09 -3.24 1.08
CA TRP A 206 3.61 -2.66 -0.17
C TRP A 206 4.57 -1.49 0.07
N SER A 207 4.44 -0.79 1.20
CA SER A 207 5.27 0.35 1.58
C SER A 207 6.21 0.07 2.76
N SER A 208 6.47 -1.20 3.05
CA SER A 208 7.26 -1.66 4.22
C SER A 208 8.67 -1.07 4.32
N VAL A 209 9.24 -0.52 3.24
CA VAL A 209 10.49 0.27 3.26
C VAL A 209 10.48 1.40 4.29
N PHE A 210 9.32 2.01 4.55
CA PHE A 210 9.19 3.04 5.57
C PHE A 210 9.19 2.50 7.00
N SER A 211 8.94 1.20 7.20
CA SER A 211 9.10 0.55 8.51
C SER A 211 10.57 0.47 8.91
N LEU A 212 11.47 0.25 7.93
CA LEU A 212 12.92 0.31 8.14
C LEU A 212 13.36 1.74 8.50
N ASN A 213 12.90 2.73 7.73
CA ASN A 213 13.19 4.14 8.02
C ASN A 213 12.64 4.58 9.39
N LEU A 214 11.47 4.06 9.80
CA LEU A 214 10.89 4.34 11.11
C LEU A 214 11.67 3.66 12.24
N MET A 215 12.09 2.41 12.06
CA MET A 215 12.96 1.70 12.99
C MET A 215 14.31 2.41 13.14
N ASP A 216 14.92 2.84 12.04
CA ASP A 216 16.17 3.61 12.06
C ASP A 216 15.98 4.94 12.77
N ALA A 217 14.90 5.68 12.47
CA ALA A 217 14.60 6.94 13.15
C ALA A 217 14.33 6.74 14.64
N TRP A 218 13.62 5.69 15.03
CA TRP A 218 13.34 5.35 16.42
C TRP A 218 14.61 4.91 17.16
N TYR A 219 15.42 4.06 16.52
CA TYR A 219 16.72 3.61 17.05
C TYR A 219 17.65 4.81 17.28
N ILE A 220 17.76 5.70 16.29
CA ILE A 220 18.52 6.95 16.40
C ILE A 220 17.94 7.86 17.50
N SER A 221 16.62 7.89 17.70
CA SER A 221 15.99 8.73 18.73
C SER A 221 16.17 8.20 20.15
N VAL A 222 16.38 6.89 20.32
CA VAL A 222 16.56 6.23 21.62
C VAL A 222 18.06 6.09 21.97
N ASN A 223 18.95 5.92 20.99
CA ASN A 223 20.39 5.92 21.19
C ASN A 223 20.96 7.33 20.98
N SER A 224 21.08 8.07 22.09
CA SER A 224 21.54 9.47 22.10
C SER A 224 22.95 9.68 21.50
N GLU A 225 23.87 8.72 21.64
CA GLU A 225 25.25 8.88 21.17
C GLU A 225 25.38 8.92 19.64
N ASP A 226 24.62 8.10 18.91
CA ASP A 226 24.65 8.05 17.43
C ASP A 226 23.91 9.24 16.78
N PHE A 227 22.86 9.76 17.43
CA PHE A 227 22.14 10.95 16.97
C PHE A 227 23.04 12.18 16.90
N TRP A 228 23.74 12.49 18.01
CA TRP A 228 24.66 13.63 18.03
C TRP A 228 25.84 13.39 17.08
N HIS A 229 26.36 12.16 17.00
CA HIS A 229 27.49 11.83 16.11
C HIS A 229 27.22 12.10 14.62
N LYS A 230 26.00 11.89 14.14
CA LYS A 230 25.63 12.07 12.73
C LYS A 230 25.28 13.52 12.36
N TRP A 231 24.77 14.31 13.32
CA TRP A 231 24.24 15.66 13.06
C TRP A 231 25.11 16.81 13.58
N THR A 232 26.16 16.54 14.36
CA THR A 232 27.08 17.58 14.90
C THR A 232 28.44 17.62 14.23
N ARG A 233 28.71 16.78 13.23
CA ARG A 233 29.92 16.90 12.41
C ARG A 233 29.66 17.83 11.23
N ASP A 234 30.51 18.84 11.08
CA ASP A 234 30.59 19.65 9.87
C ASP A 234 30.84 18.74 8.66
N LYS A 235 30.07 18.95 7.59
CA LYS A 235 30.18 18.21 6.33
C LYS A 235 31.46 18.57 5.57
#